data_AF-A0A7R9MFM8-F1
#
_entry.id   AF-A0A7R9MFM8-F1
#
_cell.length_a   1.000
_cell.length_b   1.000
_cell.length_c   1.000
_cell.angle_alpha   90.00
_cell.angle_beta   90.00
_cell.angle_gamma   90.00
#
_symmetry.space_group_name_H-M   'P 1'
#
loop_
_entity.id
_entity.type
_entity.pdbx_description
1 polymer ?
#
loop_
_entity_poly.entity_id
_entity_poly.type
_entity_poly.pdbx_seq_one_letter_code
_entity_poly.pdbx_strand_id
1 'polypeptide(L)'
;MSDGVKSKANEKIKLMKLGIGFPQDVRDDNQMDNWLTTEISRKDYFENTLRLNRFSVDKQMEKLFINKINNNINVNLERGVNPADIIIKYRGEDNTLLISNLIINGLYREDVPMSLNFGSFGVLISEQMLNILSEVGRLYDENGVY
;
A
#
# COMPACT_ATOMS: atom_id res chain seq x y z
N MET A 1 -22.68 -10.57 -18.30
CA MET A 1 -22.45 -9.13 -18.00
C MET A 1 -22.89 -8.31 -19.21
N SER A 2 -23.63 -7.23 -18.98
CA SER A 2 -23.95 -6.26 -20.03
C SER A 2 -22.71 -5.47 -20.44
N ASP A 3 -22.73 -4.87 -21.62
CA ASP A 3 -21.58 -4.11 -22.13
C ASP A 3 -21.28 -2.86 -21.28
N GLY A 4 -22.31 -2.25 -20.69
CA GLY A 4 -22.12 -1.16 -19.71
C GLY A 4 -21.35 -1.60 -18.46
N VAL A 5 -21.65 -2.80 -17.93
CA VAL A 5 -20.93 -3.36 -16.77
C VAL A 5 -19.47 -3.68 -17.14
N LYS A 6 -19.22 -4.24 -18.33
CA LYS A 6 -17.86 -4.49 -18.82
C LYS A 6 -17.06 -3.19 -19.00
N SER A 7 -17.71 -2.13 -19.50
CA SER A 7 -17.08 -0.83 -19.68
C SER A 7 -16.60 -0.23 -18.35
N LYS A 8 -17.46 -0.24 -17.33
CA LYS A 8 -17.10 0.25 -15.99
C LYS A 8 -16.00 -0.58 -15.33
N ALA A 9 -16.06 -1.90 -15.46
CA ALA A 9 -15.00 -2.77 -14.95
C ALA A 9 -13.64 -2.47 -15.62
N ASN A 10 -13.64 -2.25 -16.94
CA ASN A 10 -12.44 -1.87 -17.68
C ASN A 10 -11.90 -0.49 -17.27
N GLU A 11 -12.79 0.48 -17.04
CA GLU A 11 -12.41 1.82 -16.57
C GLU A 11 -11.75 1.76 -15.19
N LYS A 12 -12.33 1.01 -14.25
CA LYS A 12 -11.75 0.78 -12.93
C LYS A 12 -10.36 0.15 -13.00
N ILE A 13 -10.18 -0.90 -13.81
CA ILE A 13 -8.88 -1.56 -13.99
C ILE A 13 -7.86 -0.59 -14.62
N LYS A 14 -8.28 0.22 -15.60
CA LYS A 14 -7.40 1.20 -16.27
C LYS A 14 -6.94 2.32 -15.35
N LEU A 15 -7.79 2.75 -14.41
CA LEU A 15 -7.50 3.82 -13.46
C LEU A 15 -6.85 3.32 -12.17
N MET A 16 -6.64 2.01 -12.05
CA MET A 16 -5.97 1.41 -10.91
C MET A 16 -4.54 1.95 -10.78
N LYS A 17 -4.20 2.42 -9.58
CA LYS A 17 -2.86 2.92 -9.25
C LYS A 17 -1.95 1.75 -8.85
N LEU A 18 -0.65 1.94 -9.07
CA LEU A 18 0.37 0.94 -8.77
C LEU A 18 1.41 1.53 -7.83
N GLY A 19 1.58 0.91 -6.66
CA GLY A 19 2.67 1.24 -5.74
C GLY A 19 3.66 0.08 -5.66
N ILE A 20 4.89 0.26 -6.16
CA ILE A 20 5.93 -0.78 -6.16
C ILE A 20 7.07 -0.40 -5.21
N GLY A 21 7.50 -1.37 -4.40
CA GLY A 21 8.62 -1.26 -3.49
C GLY A 21 8.24 -0.46 -2.26
N PHE A 22 8.62 0.81 -2.25
CA PHE A 22 8.53 1.67 -1.07
C PHE A 22 8.28 3.13 -1.46
N PRO A 23 7.72 3.96 -0.55
CA PRO A 23 7.39 5.35 -0.87
C PRO A 23 8.69 6.16 -1.01
N GLN A 24 8.76 7.12 -1.92
CA GLN A 24 10.00 7.88 -2.12
C GLN A 24 10.42 8.67 -0.86
N ASP A 25 9.46 9.07 -0.05
CA ASP A 25 9.66 9.90 1.15
C ASP A 25 10.53 9.22 2.21
N VAL A 26 10.60 7.88 2.23
CA VAL A 26 11.51 7.16 3.15
C VAL A 26 12.98 7.31 2.77
N ARG A 27 13.29 7.90 1.60
CA ARG A 27 14.66 8.24 1.18
C ARG A 27 15.09 9.62 1.66
N ASP A 28 14.19 10.42 2.20
CA ASP A 28 14.48 11.75 2.71
C ASP A 28 14.62 11.68 4.23
N ASP A 29 15.87 11.67 4.70
CA ASP A 29 16.20 11.60 6.12
C ASP A 29 15.51 12.72 6.92
N ASN A 30 15.39 13.94 6.36
CA ASN A 30 14.73 15.03 7.06
C ASN A 30 13.23 14.78 7.20
N GLN A 31 12.57 14.20 6.19
CA GLN A 31 11.17 13.83 6.31
C GLN A 31 10.97 12.73 7.34
N MET A 32 11.88 11.75 7.40
CA MET A 32 11.82 10.67 8.37
C MET A 32 12.04 11.17 9.81
N ASP A 33 13.05 12.01 10.03
CA ASP A 33 13.36 12.59 11.33
C ASP A 33 12.24 13.49 11.83
N ASN A 34 11.63 14.29 10.95
CA ASN A 34 10.48 15.10 11.30
C ASN A 34 9.20 14.28 11.53
N TRP A 35 9.09 13.09 10.92
CA TRP A 35 7.94 12.22 11.10
C TRP A 35 7.95 11.55 12.49
N LEU A 36 9.11 11.07 12.96
CA LEU A 36 9.25 10.44 14.28
C LEU A 36 9.49 11.50 15.38
N THR A 37 8.40 12.09 15.87
CA THR A 37 8.45 13.16 16.88
C THR A 37 8.64 12.67 18.32
N THR A 38 9.01 11.41 18.53
CA THR A 38 9.12 10.80 19.86
C THR A 38 10.55 10.36 20.18
N GLU A 39 10.99 10.59 21.41
CA GLU A 39 12.33 10.24 21.86
C GLU A 39 12.42 8.78 22.35
N ILE A 40 13.41 8.06 21.83
CA ILE A 40 13.68 6.66 22.17
C ILE A 40 14.96 6.56 23.02
N SER A 41 14.85 5.97 24.20
CA SER A 41 15.97 5.73 25.11
C SER A 41 16.51 4.31 24.96
N ARG A 42 17.82 4.12 24.88
CA ARG A 42 18.42 2.76 24.84
C ARG A 42 18.23 1.96 26.13
N LYS A 43 17.82 2.60 27.22
CA LYS A 43 17.74 1.98 28.56
C LYS A 43 16.31 1.60 28.99
N ASP A 44 15.29 2.14 28.31
CA ASP A 44 13.92 2.15 28.83
C ASP A 44 12.93 1.49 27.84
N TYR A 45 13.01 0.16 27.68
CA TYR A 45 12.16 -0.57 26.73
C TYR A 45 10.65 -0.36 26.96
N PHE A 46 10.21 -0.45 28.22
CA PHE A 46 8.79 -0.30 28.57
C PHE A 46 8.28 1.10 28.23
N GLU A 47 9.04 2.13 28.62
CA GLU A 47 8.70 3.52 28.38
C GLU A 47 8.72 3.85 26.87
N ASN A 48 9.70 3.34 26.11
CA ASN A 48 9.70 3.44 24.66
C ASN A 48 8.45 2.84 24.03
N THR A 49 7.99 1.69 24.55
CA THR A 49 6.78 1.02 24.05
C THR A 49 5.54 1.91 24.27
N LEU A 50 5.41 2.51 25.46
CA LEU A 50 4.32 3.45 25.75
C LEU A 50 4.38 4.69 24.85
N ARG A 51 5.57 5.26 24.65
CA ARG A 51 5.79 6.42 23.77
C ARG A 51 5.42 6.13 22.32
N LEU A 52 5.88 5.00 21.78
CA LEU A 52 5.58 4.58 20.41
C LEU A 52 4.09 4.29 20.20
N ASN A 53 3.44 3.64 21.18
CA ASN A 53 2.00 3.41 21.14
C ASN A 53 1.22 4.73 21.12
N ARG A 54 1.59 5.67 22.01
CA ARG A 54 0.98 7.00 22.04
C ARG A 54 1.19 7.73 20.72
N PHE A 55 2.42 7.76 20.19
CA PHE A 55 2.74 8.35 18.90
C PHE A 55 1.87 7.77 17.77
N SER A 56 1.68 6.45 17.72
CA SER A 56 0.84 5.79 16.72
C SER A 56 -0.63 6.20 16.83
N VAL A 57 -1.17 6.34 18.04
CA VAL A 57 -2.54 6.83 18.27
C VAL A 57 -2.67 8.30 17.87
N ASP A 58 -1.74 9.15 18.31
CA ASP A 58 -1.74 10.59 18.00
C ASP A 58 -1.70 10.81 16.48
N LYS A 59 -0.84 10.08 15.74
CA LYS A 59 -0.77 10.12 14.28
C LYS A 59 -2.06 9.66 13.60
N GLN A 60 -2.77 8.69 14.16
CA GLN A 60 -4.07 8.27 13.62
C GLN A 60 -5.16 9.33 13.86
N MET A 61 -5.14 10.00 15.03
CA MET A 61 -6.08 11.06 15.35
C MET A 61 -5.85 12.32 14.52
N GLU A 62 -4.59 12.67 14.22
CA GLU A 62 -4.23 13.78 13.32
C GLU A 62 -4.95 13.66 11.96
N LYS A 63 -5.11 12.44 11.44
CA LYS A 63 -5.78 12.18 10.14
C LYS A 63 -7.24 12.62 10.13
N LEU A 64 -7.93 12.65 11.27
CA LEU A 64 -9.33 13.08 11.36
C LEU A 64 -9.50 14.58 11.07
N PHE A 65 -8.44 15.38 11.25
CA PHE A 65 -8.45 16.82 11.04
C PHE A 65 -7.94 17.23 9.64
N ILE A 66 -7.50 16.27 8.84
CA ILE A 66 -7.03 16.51 7.48
C ILE A 66 -8.24 16.51 6.53
N ASN A 67 -8.70 17.71 6.14
CA ASN A 67 -9.90 17.94 5.31
C ASN A 67 -9.86 17.39 3.87
N LYS A 68 -8.74 16.82 3.45
CA LYS A 68 -8.58 16.17 2.14
C LYS A 68 -7.71 14.94 2.35
N ILE A 69 -8.20 13.77 1.97
CA ILE A 69 -7.32 12.68 1.57
C ILE A 69 -6.60 13.21 0.32
N ASN A 70 -5.51 13.97 0.54
CA ASN A 70 -4.71 14.51 -0.54
C ASN A 70 -4.26 13.29 -1.34
N ASN A 71 -4.54 13.28 -2.64
CA ASN A 71 -4.02 12.24 -3.53
C ASN A 71 -2.47 12.22 -3.57
N ASN A 72 -1.83 13.25 -2.97
CA ASN A 72 -0.40 13.38 -2.69
C ASN A 72 0.00 13.08 -1.22
N ILE A 73 -0.87 12.48 -0.40
CA ILE A 73 -0.46 12.00 0.93
C ILE A 73 0.55 10.87 0.71
N ASN A 74 1.82 11.21 0.93
CA ASN A 74 3.02 10.41 1.16
C ASN A 74 2.76 8.92 1.35
N VAL A 75 2.95 8.17 0.26
CA VAL A 75 1.96 7.18 -0.13
C VAL A 75 1.98 5.89 0.67
N ASN A 76 3.07 5.46 1.31
CA ASN A 76 3.07 4.12 1.92
C ASN A 76 3.24 4.07 3.45
N LEU A 77 3.87 5.06 4.10
CA LEU A 77 3.95 5.10 5.57
C LEU A 77 2.57 5.31 6.20
N GLU A 78 1.77 6.22 5.64
CA GLU A 78 0.42 6.48 6.14
C GLU A 78 -0.63 5.45 5.69
N ARG A 79 -0.36 4.73 4.58
CA ARG A 79 -1.23 3.65 4.05
C ARG A 79 -0.98 2.28 4.70
N GLY A 80 -0.10 2.22 5.70
CA GLY A 80 0.07 1.04 6.56
C GLY A 80 0.80 -0.13 5.89
N VAL A 81 1.66 0.14 4.90
CA VAL A 81 2.52 -0.88 4.28
C VAL A 81 3.96 -0.59 4.66
N ASN A 82 4.54 -1.47 5.47
CA ASN A 82 5.97 -1.41 5.76
C ASN A 82 6.73 -1.92 4.52
N PRO A 83 7.69 -1.15 3.98
CA PRO A 83 8.56 -1.59 2.89
C PRO A 83 9.23 -2.95 3.09
N ALA A 84 9.49 -3.33 4.34
CA ALA A 84 10.09 -4.61 4.70
C ALA A 84 9.13 -5.80 4.56
N ASP A 85 7.82 -5.56 4.59
CA ASP A 85 6.84 -6.63 4.46
C ASP A 85 6.83 -7.16 3.02
N ILE A 86 6.63 -8.46 2.86
CA ILE A 86 6.38 -9.08 1.55
C ILE A 86 4.87 -9.01 1.31
N ILE A 87 4.42 -8.01 0.54
CA ILE A 87 3.00 -7.76 0.31
C ILE A 87 2.73 -7.63 -1.18
N ILE A 88 1.66 -8.29 -1.62
CA ILE A 88 0.92 -7.97 -2.84
C ILE A 88 -0.53 -7.83 -2.40
N LYS A 89 -1.09 -6.63 -2.46
CA LYS A 89 -2.43 -6.35 -1.93
C LYS A 89 -3.18 -5.33 -2.76
N TYR A 90 -4.40 -5.66 -3.16
CA TYR A 90 -5.34 -4.69 -3.70
C TYR A 90 -6.09 -3.97 -2.57
N ARG A 91 -6.29 -2.66 -2.72
CA ARG A 91 -7.08 -1.82 -1.83
C ARG A 91 -8.20 -1.13 -2.61
N GLY A 92 -9.44 -1.35 -2.17
CA GLY A 92 -10.62 -0.78 -2.79
C GLY A 92 -10.75 0.73 -2.55
N GLU A 93 -10.35 1.20 -1.35
CA GLU A 93 -10.59 2.58 -0.92
C GLU A 93 -9.86 3.65 -1.75
N ASP A 94 -8.80 3.27 -2.45
CA ASP A 94 -8.04 4.17 -3.32
C ASP A 94 -7.69 3.52 -4.69
N ASN A 95 -8.39 2.43 -5.04
CA ASN A 95 -8.20 1.65 -6.26
C ASN A 95 -6.70 1.41 -6.56
N THR A 96 -5.96 0.88 -5.58
CA THR A 96 -4.50 0.75 -5.65
C THR A 96 -4.05 -0.70 -5.45
N LEU A 97 -3.15 -1.18 -6.31
CA LEU A 97 -2.38 -2.40 -6.12
C LEU A 97 -1.01 -2.06 -5.52
N LEU A 98 -0.74 -2.55 -4.32
CA LEU A 98 0.52 -2.38 -3.61
C LEU A 98 1.35 -3.64 -3.72
N ILE A 99 2.63 -3.46 -4.04
CA ILE A 99 3.60 -4.54 -4.24
C ILE A 99 4.89 -4.14 -3.51
N SER A 100 5.34 -4.92 -2.54
CA SER A 100 6.58 -4.68 -1.80
C SER A 100 7.46 -5.93 -1.71
N ASN A 101 8.76 -5.68 -1.58
CA ASN A 101 9.78 -6.67 -1.20
C ASN A 101 9.88 -7.97 -2.04
N LEU A 102 9.49 -7.95 -3.33
CA LEU A 102 9.45 -9.15 -4.17
C LEU A 102 10.80 -9.67 -4.64
N ILE A 103 11.73 -8.75 -4.95
CA ILE A 103 13.06 -9.08 -5.46
C ILE A 103 13.87 -9.81 -4.36
N ILE A 104 13.78 -9.32 -3.13
CA ILE A 104 14.49 -9.89 -1.99
C ILE A 104 13.98 -11.31 -1.67
N ASN A 105 12.70 -11.59 -1.93
CA ASN A 105 12.13 -12.92 -1.71
C ASN A 105 12.27 -13.87 -2.94
N GLY A 106 12.92 -13.43 -4.02
CA GLY A 106 13.13 -14.26 -5.21
C GLY A 106 11.86 -14.61 -6.01
N LEU A 107 10.71 -14.02 -5.67
CA LEU A 107 9.45 -14.17 -6.40
C LEU A 107 9.50 -13.50 -7.78
N TYR A 108 10.34 -12.48 -7.91
CA TYR A 108 10.68 -11.88 -9.20
C TYR A 108 12.20 -11.81 -9.33
N ARG A 109 12.71 -12.26 -10.47
CA ARG A 109 14.13 -12.26 -10.79
C ARG A 109 14.36 -11.85 -12.24
N GLU A 110 15.28 -10.93 -12.48
CA GLU A 110 15.60 -10.48 -13.84
C GLU A 110 16.45 -11.51 -14.61
N ASP A 111 17.17 -12.37 -13.89
CA ASP A 111 18.13 -13.33 -14.43
C ASP A 111 17.52 -14.71 -14.76
N VAL A 112 16.19 -14.84 -14.76
CA VAL A 112 15.48 -16.10 -15.03
C VAL A 112 14.53 -15.99 -16.23
N PRO A 113 14.19 -17.11 -16.91
CA PRO A 113 13.18 -17.10 -17.96
C PRO A 113 11.85 -16.52 -17.47
N MET A 114 11.20 -15.75 -18.33
CA MET A 114 9.97 -15.04 -17.96
C MET A 114 8.83 -15.97 -17.53
N SER A 115 8.84 -17.23 -17.96
CA SER A 115 7.91 -18.27 -17.50
C SER A 115 7.94 -18.46 -15.98
N LEU A 116 9.12 -18.36 -15.35
CA LEU A 116 9.25 -18.46 -13.90
C LEU A 116 8.66 -17.24 -13.21
N ASN A 117 8.90 -16.02 -13.72
CA ASN A 117 8.29 -14.80 -13.19
C ASN A 117 6.76 -14.79 -13.36
N PHE A 118 6.23 -15.25 -14.49
CA PHE A 118 4.79 -15.39 -14.68
C PHE A 118 4.17 -16.43 -13.75
N GLY A 119 4.83 -17.59 -13.58
CA GLY A 119 4.33 -18.67 -12.73
C GLY A 119 4.41 -18.40 -11.23
N SER A 120 5.31 -17.51 -10.79
CA SER A 120 5.45 -17.11 -9.39
C SER A 120 4.78 -15.76 -9.13
N PHE A 121 5.43 -14.66 -9.48
CA PHE A 121 4.91 -13.31 -9.30
C PHE A 121 3.60 -13.04 -10.05
N GLY A 122 3.50 -13.48 -11.31
CA GLY A 122 2.31 -13.26 -12.13
C GLY A 122 1.04 -13.89 -11.56
N VAL A 123 1.14 -15.08 -10.96
CA VAL A 123 0.01 -15.75 -10.30
C VAL A 123 -0.47 -14.94 -9.10
N LEU A 124 0.45 -14.43 -8.27
CA LEU A 124 0.10 -13.64 -7.10
C LEU A 124 -0.54 -12.29 -7.46
N ILE A 125 -0.06 -11.62 -8.51
CA ILE A 125 -0.74 -10.42 -9.04
C ILE A 125 -2.15 -10.78 -9.48
N SER A 126 -2.31 -11.88 -10.22
CA SER A 126 -3.61 -12.30 -10.76
C SER A 126 -4.63 -12.54 -9.64
N GLU A 127 -4.22 -13.18 -8.55
CA GLU A 127 -5.05 -13.38 -7.37
C GLU A 127 -5.54 -12.05 -6.78
N GLN A 128 -4.67 -11.05 -6.67
CA GLN A 128 -5.06 -9.73 -6.18
C GLN A 128 -5.91 -8.94 -7.19
N MET A 129 -5.72 -9.15 -8.49
CA MET A 129 -6.57 -8.54 -9.51
C MET A 129 -8.01 -9.07 -9.45
N LEU A 130 -8.22 -10.34 -9.07
CA LEU A 130 -9.57 -10.87 -8.84
C LEU A 130 -10.29 -10.13 -7.71
N ASN A 131 -9.55 -9.63 -6.71
CA ASN A 131 -10.14 -8.86 -5.62
C ASN A 131 -10.77 -7.53 -6.07
N ILE A 132 -10.36 -6.97 -7.21
CA ILE A 132 -10.91 -5.73 -7.79
C ILE A 132 -12.41 -5.86 -8.07
N LEU A 133 -12.82 -7.06 -8.53
CA LEU A 133 -14.18 -7.40 -8.94
C LEU A 133 -14.86 -8.38 -7.98
N SER A 134 -14.24 -8.66 -6.84
CA SER A 134 -14.82 -9.48 -5.76
C SER A 134 -16.12 -8.86 -5.21
N GLU A 135 -16.79 -9.58 -4.31
CA GLU A 135 -18.03 -9.10 -3.69
C GLU A 135 -17.87 -7.75 -2.98
N VAL A 136 -16.71 -7.53 -2.36
CA VAL A 136 -16.36 -6.27 -1.69
C VAL A 136 -15.72 -5.30 -2.68
N GLY A 137 -14.80 -5.76 -3.52
CA GLY A 137 -14.07 -4.91 -4.45
C GLY A 137 -15.00 -4.17 -5.40
N ARG A 138 -16.04 -4.83 -5.92
CA ARG A 138 -17.02 -4.25 -6.87
C ARG A 138 -17.85 -3.10 -6.29
N LEU A 139 -17.87 -2.93 -4.97
CA LEU A 139 -18.62 -1.86 -4.31
C LEU A 139 -17.95 -0.52 -4.57
N TYR A 140 -16.62 -0.51 -4.71
CA TYR A 140 -15.87 0.70 -5.01
C TYR A 140 -15.86 0.99 -6.52
N ASP A 141 -16.00 2.26 -6.88
CA ASP A 141 -15.82 2.78 -8.24
C ASP A 141 -14.33 2.89 -8.61
N GLU A 142 -14.04 3.45 -9.78
CA GLU A 142 -12.69 3.70 -10.28
C GLU A 142 -11.85 4.66 -9.42
N ASN A 143 -12.50 5.47 -8.58
CA ASN A 143 -11.87 6.46 -7.70
C ASN A 143 -11.75 5.96 -6.25
N GLY A 144 -12.26 4.76 -5.94
CA GLY A 144 -12.29 4.21 -4.59
C GLY A 144 -13.45 4.72 -3.74
N VAL A 145 -14.49 5.28 -4.37
CA VAL A 145 -15.74 5.67 -3.71
C VAL A 145 -16.68 4.47 -3.69
N TYR A 146 -17.21 4.15 -2.51
CA TYR A 146 -18.15 3.04 -2.28
C TYR A 146 -19.54 3.32 -2.88
#